data_AF-A0A0B8QG12-F1
#
_entry.id   AF-A0A0B8QG12-F1
#
_cell.length_a   1.000
_cell.length_b   1.000
_cell.length_c   1.000
_cell.angle_alpha   90.00
_cell.angle_beta   90.00
_cell.angle_gamma   90.00
#
_symmetry.space_group_name_H-M   'P 1'
#
loop_
_entity.id
_entity.type
_entity.pdbx_description
1 polymer ?
#
loop_
_entity_poly.entity_id
_entity_poly.type
_entity_poly.pdbx_seq_one_letter_code
_entity_poly.pdbx_strand_id
1 'polypeptide(L)' 'MGEQFSNIIDVTLAYPDNVENPFKDMLMGRMKRIVVQIKVLPVDEQVRGDYFNDKRYKRQFQQWLGDLWSDKDKELDKIY' A
#
# COMPACT_ATOMS: atom_id res chain seq x y z
N MET A 1 -11.20 -11.36 18.11
CA MET A 1 -11.01 -10.16 17.26
C MET A 1 -10.13 -10.48 16.04
N GLY A 2 -10.37 -11.61 15.37
CA GLY A 2 -9.61 -12.05 14.18
C GLY A 2 -10.44 -12.03 12.89
N GLU A 3 -11.71 -11.62 12.97
CA GLU A 3 -12.68 -11.67 11.86
C GLU A 3 -12.92 -10.32 11.16
N GLN A 4 -12.22 -9.24 11.51
CA GLN A 4 -12.61 -7.89 11.08
C GLN A 4 -11.86 -7.31 9.88
N PHE A 5 -10.87 -8.01 9.32
CA PHE A 5 -10.22 -7.56 8.10
C PHE A 5 -11.01 -8.08 6.89
N SER A 6 -12.15 -7.48 6.60
CA SER A 6 -12.98 -7.87 5.45
C SER A 6 -12.37 -7.42 4.11
N ASN A 7 -11.54 -6.37 4.12
CA ASN A 7 -10.87 -5.84 2.95
C ASN A 7 -9.55 -5.16 3.38
N ILE A 8 -8.47 -5.34 2.61
CA ILE A 8 -7.24 -4.57 2.79
C ILE A 8 -7.29 -3.40 1.81
N ILE A 9 -7.22 -2.19 2.36
CA ILE A 9 -7.13 -0.98 1.54
C ILE A 9 -5.66 -0.64 1.39
N ASP A 10 -5.19 -0.76 0.16
CA ASP A 10 -3.88 -0.36 -0.23
C ASP A 10 -3.93 1.08 -0.76
N VAL A 11 -3.26 1.99 -0.07
CA VAL A 11 -3.17 3.40 -0.47
C VAL A 11 -1.72 3.74 -0.73
N THR A 12 -1.45 4.24 -1.94
CA THR A 12 -0.12 4.68 -2.35
C THR A 12 -0.22 6.15 -2.76
N LEU A 13 0.56 7.01 -2.09
CA LEU A 13 0.65 8.44 -2.37
C LEU A 13 2.02 8.75 -2.96
N ALA A 14 2.03 9.47 -4.08
CA ALA A 14 3.25 9.95 -4.73
C ALA A 14 3.17 11.46 -5.00
N TYR A 15 4.32 12.14 -4.84
CA TYR A 15 4.47 13.58 -5.02
C TYR A 15 5.59 13.84 -6.06
N PRO A 16 5.35 13.53 -7.34
CA PRO A 16 6.40 13.51 -8.36
C PRO A 16 7.11 14.84 -8.56
N ASP A 17 6.37 15.95 -8.48
CA ASP A 17 6.91 17.29 -8.73
C ASP A 17 7.51 17.99 -7.49
N ASN A 18 7.36 17.39 -6.30
CA ASN A 18 7.74 17.97 -5.02
C ASN A 18 8.39 16.91 -4.11
N VAL A 19 9.38 16.18 -4.65
CA VAL A 19 10.02 15.02 -3.98
C VAL A 19 10.76 15.41 -2.70
N GLU A 20 11.45 16.56 -2.71
CA GLU A 20 12.32 16.95 -1.60
C GLU A 20 11.53 17.44 -0.37
N ASN A 21 10.43 18.17 -0.57
CA ASN A 21 9.72 18.84 0.52
C ASN A 21 8.18 18.86 0.34
N PRO A 22 7.51 17.71 0.18
CA PRO A 22 6.10 17.65 -0.19
C PRO A 22 5.18 18.35 0.83
N PHE A 23 5.42 18.19 2.14
CA PHE A 23 4.60 18.83 3.16
C PHE A 23 4.76 20.36 3.20
N LYS A 24 5.99 20.85 3.06
CA LYS A 24 6.29 22.28 3.05
C LYS A 24 5.73 22.95 1.80
N ASP A 25 5.87 22.30 0.65
CA ASP A 25 5.33 22.81 -0.61
C ASP A 25 3.79 22.79 -0.61
N MET A 26 3.16 21.83 0.06
CA MET A 26 1.72 21.85 0.31
C MET A 26 1.30 23.10 1.11
N LEU A 27 1.96 23.36 2.24
CA LEU A 27 1.67 24.51 3.10
C LEU A 27 1.96 25.87 2.42
N MET A 28 2.96 25.90 1.54
CA MET A 28 3.34 27.10 0.79
C MET A 28 2.53 27.29 -0.51
N GLY A 29 1.59 26.39 -0.82
CA GLY A 29 0.80 26.44 -2.07
C GLY A 29 1.61 26.15 -3.34
N ARG A 30 2.77 25.51 -3.20
CA ARG A 30 3.70 25.14 -4.29
C ARG A 30 3.58 23.68 -4.73
N MET A 31 2.63 22.95 -4.13
CA MET A 31 2.33 21.57 -4.52
C MET A 31 1.70 21.56 -5.91
N LYS A 32 2.38 20.92 -6.86
CA LYS A 32 1.95 20.91 -8.26
C LYS A 32 1.07 19.72 -8.59
N ARG A 33 1.46 18.53 -8.13
CA ARG A 33 0.79 17.28 -8.46
C ARG A 33 0.84 16.29 -7.30
N ILE A 34 -0.31 15.70 -7.01
CA ILE A 34 -0.45 14.58 -6.07
C ILE A 34 -1.03 13.43 -6.87
N VAL A 35 -0.36 12.27 -6.83
CA VAL A 35 -0.88 11.04 -7.41
C VAL A 35 -1.31 10.12 -6.28
N VAL A 36 -2.60 9.83 -6.22
CA VAL A 36 -3.19 8.92 -5.23
C VAL A 36 -3.65 7.68 -5.98
N GLN A 37 -3.07 6.54 -5.66
CA GLN A 37 -3.54 5.24 -6.11
C GLN A 37 -4.16 4.49 -4.94
N ILE A 38 -5.40 4.05 -5.13
CA ILE A 38 -6.15 3.27 -4.16
C ILE A 38 -6.48 1.94 -4.80
N LYS A 39 -6.04 0.86 -4.17
CA LYS A 39 -6.39 -0.50 -4.56
C LYS A 39 -7.10 -1.17 -3.39
N VAL A 40 -8.28 -1.71 -3.66
CA VAL A 40 -8.96 -2.57 -2.70
C VAL A 40 -8.55 -3.99 -3.03
N LEU A 41 -7.76 -4.58 -2.14
CA LEU A 41 -7.33 -5.97 -2.28
C LEU A 41 -8.40 -6.84 -1.64
N PRO A 42 -9.06 -7.74 -2.40
CA PRO A 42 -10.01 -8.66 -1.83
C PRO A 42 -9.28 -9.57 -0.86
N VAL A 43 -9.79 -9.64 0.37
CA VAL A 43 -9.36 -10.64 1.35
C VAL A 43 -9.98 -11.96 0.87
N ASP A 44 -9.24 -12.69 0.04
CA ASP A 44 -9.63 -14.02 -0.43
C ASP A 44 -9.82 -14.97 0.78
N GLU A 45 -10.52 -16.10 0.63
CA GLU A 45 -10.65 -17.11 1.70
C GLU A 45 -9.30 -17.63 2.21
N GLN A 46 -8.23 -17.46 1.42
CA GLN A 46 -6.84 -17.69 1.83
C GLN A 46 -6.31 -16.68 2.85
N VAL A 47 -7.01 -15.56 3.05
CA VAL A 47 -6.73 -14.52 4.06
C VAL A 47 -7.75 -14.57 5.22
N ARG A 48 -8.68 -15.54 5.16
CA ARG A 48 -9.64 -15.85 6.21
C ARG A 48 -9.09 -16.93 7.14
N GLY A 49 -7.81 -16.81 7.47
CA GLY A 49 -7.07 -17.70 8.35
C GLY A 49 -6.55 -16.94 9.57
N ASP A 50 -6.38 -17.65 10.67
CA ASP A 50 -5.94 -17.07 11.94
C ASP A 50 -4.47 -16.59 11.83
N TYR A 51 -4.28 -15.36 11.32
CA TYR A 51 -2.97 -14.73 11.10
C TYR A 51 -2.08 -14.75 12.35
N PHE A 52 -2.70 -14.83 13.53
CA PHE A 52 -2.01 -14.94 14.82
C PHE A 52 -1.64 -16.37 15.20
N ASN A 53 -2.44 -17.37 14.83
CA ASN A 53 -2.23 -18.76 15.23
C ASN A 53 -1.54 -19.64 14.17
N ASP A 54 -1.49 -19.24 12.89
CA ASP A 54 -0.85 -20.04 11.83
C ASP A 54 0.45 -19.42 11.29
N LYS A 55 1.58 -20.04 11.66
CA LYS A 55 2.93 -19.66 11.20
C LYS A 55 3.14 -19.85 9.69
N ARG A 56 2.47 -20.81 9.05
CA ARG A 56 2.59 -21.06 7.60
C ARG A 56 1.90 -19.95 6.83
N TYR A 57 0.71 -19.58 7.30
CA TYR A 57 -0.06 -18.46 6.78
C TYR A 57 0.71 -17.13 6.88
N LYS A 58 1.32 -16.84 8.04
CA LYS A 58 2.13 -15.62 8.22
C LYS A 58 3.26 -15.51 7.18
N ARG A 59 3.88 -16.64 6.81
CA ARG A 59 4.95 -16.66 5.81
C ARG A 59 4.42 -16.40 4.40
N GLN A 60 3.28 -16.98 4.04
CA GLN A 60 2.62 -16.70 2.75
C GLN A 60 2.18 -15.24 2.66
N PHE A 61 1.62 -14.69 3.73
CA PHE A 61 1.24 -13.27 3.79
C PHE A 61 2.45 -12.34 3.65
N GLN A 62 3.59 -12.67 4.28
CA GLN A 62 4.82 -11.90 4.12
C GLN A 62 5.36 -11.96 2.69
N GLN A 63 5.30 -13.11 2.02
CA GLN A 63 5.68 -13.22 0.60
C GLN A 63 4.75 -12.39 -0.28
N TRP A 64 3.44 -12.51 -0.09
CA TRP A 64 2.44 -11.73 -0.81
C TRP A 64 2.61 -10.22 -0.60
N LEU A 65 2.90 -9.77 0.63
CA LEU A 65 3.23 -8.36 0.90
C LEU A 65 4.47 -7.90 0.15
N GLY A 66 5.50 -8.75 0.06
CA GLY A 66 6.72 -8.45 -0.69
C GLY A 66 6.44 -8.26 -2.18
N ASP A 67 5.64 -9.15 -2.77
CA ASP A 67 5.21 -9.03 -4.17
C ASP A 67 4.39 -7.75 -4.40
N LEU A 68 3.46 -7.46 -3.48
CA LEU A 68 2.67 -6.23 -3.50
C LEU A 68 3.54 -4.97 -3.45
N TRP A 69 4.57 -4.95 -2.58
CA TRP A 69 5.52 -3.84 -2.52
C TRP A 69 6.33 -3.70 -3.82
N SER A 70 6.81 -4.81 -4.39
CA SER A 70 7.54 -4.75 -5.67
C SER A 70 6.69 -4.18 -6.80
N ASP A 71 5.40 -4.50 -6.84
CA ASP A 71 4.49 -3.96 -7.85
C ASP A 71 4.18 -2.48 -7.61
N LYS A 72 4.08 -2.03 -6.35
CA LYS A 72 3.98 -0.60 -6.03
C LYS A 72 5.21 0.16 -6.48
N ASP A 73 6.40 -0.36 -6.21
CA ASP A 73 7.65 0.29 -6.61
C ASP A 73 7.69 0.50 -8.13
N LYS A 74 7.29 -0.50 -8.92
CA LYS A 74 7.16 -0.36 -10.38
C LYS A 74 6.13 0.68 -10.81
N GLU A 75 5.05 0.87 -10.06
CA GLU A 75 4.07 1.91 -10.36
C GLU A 75 4.57 3.29 -9.96
N LEU A 76 5.29 3.41 -8.85
CA LEU A 76 5.95 4.63 -8.43
C LEU A 76 7.04 5.05 -9.43
N ASP A 77 7.82 4.10 -9.96
CA ASP A 77 8.81 4.33 -11.02
C ASP A 77 8.22 4.87 -12.32
N LYS A 78 6.92 4.69 -12.57
CA LYS A 78 6.23 5.31 -13.73
C LYS A 78 5.74 6.72 -13.44
N ILE A 79 5.65 7.08 -12.17
CA ILE A 79 5.10 8.36 -11.70
C ILE A 79 6.23 9.37 -11.48
N TYR A 80 7.37 8.93 -10.95
CA TYR A 80 8.61 9.72 -10.80
C TYR A 80 9.46 9.67 -12.07
#